data_AF-A0A7X8DI99-F1
#
_entry.id   AF-A0A7X8DI99-F1
#
_cell.length_a   1.000
_cell.length_b   1.000
_cell.length_c   1.000
_cell.angle_alpha   90.00
_cell.angle_beta   90.00
_cell.angle_gamma   90.00
#
_symmetry.space_group_name_H-M   'P 1'
#
loop_
_entity.id
_entity.type
_entity.pdbx_description
1 polymer ?
#
loop_
_entity_poly.entity_id
_entity_poly.type
_entity_poly.pdbx_seq_one_letter_code
_entity_poly.pdbx_strand_id
1 'polypeptide(L)'
;MPNIPYYKKPLFWVIALIVAAILVLAAALAVNQRPGPVESNTYLGYSIERLMANKTPYVGNNSKVVGLIDAMPLPEGITRGTVELQTANSPYGLTINYIMHDSAGVTVNGAICGDAFFPNAIILFSLIDNVDVINCQIADQTGRYDGASYSFPYTREMAEELLDGDVRTFAAGAEALKNLIDRVTNTPLASDIVLQATADMIEEHLETILSSPRGSANPQDYINAHQHQYESILKMGDVALTYLLSRFEKGGCDDLKGHIMMALCKEFLGARNNVTDETLTPQEWYQALSVREGVKLPNFAYEGQDPIEKLVYATEIEQHEGYKGGGFTVVAPKIFGSYEEGDMLKVFVTTYSARYQLFDNVLSPEGGSVIPAAITYGKDNSGRYVLEKYEQARDGTEFGPSIRKYCTMPASGKKIKGLADKILAHYGDYEDIRILLQDNLQQHLQKNGIDSATLTSP
;
A
#
# COMPACT_ATOMS: atom_id res chain seq x y z
N MET A 1 -7.61 25.57 -44.09
CA MET A 1 -6.19 25.46 -43.70
C MET A 1 -6.11 25.29 -42.19
N PRO A 2 -5.21 24.43 -41.70
CA PRO A 2 -5.38 23.65 -40.47
C PRO A 2 -4.75 24.32 -39.25
N ASN A 3 -5.20 23.92 -38.05
CA ASN A 3 -4.31 23.72 -36.90
C ASN A 3 -4.99 22.80 -35.87
N ILE A 4 -4.47 21.58 -35.80
CA ILE A 4 -4.71 20.56 -34.76
C ILE A 4 -3.44 20.53 -33.89
N PRO A 5 -3.55 20.30 -32.56
CA PRO A 5 -2.51 20.63 -31.60
C PRO A 5 -1.42 19.55 -31.50
N TYR A 6 -0.18 19.97 -31.25
CA TYR A 6 0.91 19.09 -30.83
C TYR A 6 0.85 18.86 -29.32
N TYR A 7 0.26 17.73 -28.92
CA TYR A 7 0.40 17.14 -27.59
C TYR A 7 1.51 16.08 -27.65
N LYS A 8 2.63 16.32 -26.99
CA LYS A 8 3.67 15.29 -26.77
C LYS A 8 3.16 14.33 -25.69
N LYS A 9 3.01 13.05 -26.03
CA LYS A 9 2.67 11.97 -25.08
C LYS A 9 3.90 11.54 -24.27
N PRO A 10 3.76 11.18 -22.99
CA PRO A 10 4.83 10.54 -22.22
C PRO A 10 4.90 9.02 -22.48
N LEU A 11 6.13 8.52 -22.31
CA LEU A 11 6.69 7.25 -22.76
C LEU A 11 6.29 6.04 -21.88
N PHE A 12 5.01 5.77 -21.66
CA PHE A 12 4.58 4.71 -20.71
C PHE A 12 4.41 3.30 -21.30
N TRP A 13 4.47 3.13 -22.63
CA TRP A 13 4.15 1.83 -23.27
C TRP A 13 5.37 0.94 -23.60
N VAL A 14 6.59 1.46 -23.48
CA VAL A 14 7.81 0.67 -23.77
C VAL A 14 8.20 -0.22 -22.58
N ILE A 15 7.83 0.15 -21.35
CA ILE A 15 8.14 -0.62 -20.13
C ILE A 15 7.27 -1.89 -20.03
N ALA A 16 6.01 -1.83 -20.49
CA ALA A 16 5.09 -2.97 -20.40
C ALA A 16 5.39 -4.10 -21.40
N LEU A 17 6.09 -3.83 -22.50
CA LEU A 17 6.40 -4.82 -23.55
C LEU A 17 7.67 -5.63 -23.30
N ILE A 18 8.56 -5.18 -22.41
CA ILE A 18 9.78 -5.94 -22.04
C ILE A 18 9.45 -7.09 -21.06
N VAL A 19 8.31 -7.02 -20.36
CA VAL A 19 7.87 -8.04 -19.41
C VAL A 19 7.33 -9.32 -20.10
N ALA A 20 7.00 -9.27 -21.40
CA ALA A 20 6.20 -10.33 -22.04
C ALA A 20 6.96 -11.32 -22.95
N ALA A 21 8.28 -11.30 -23.04
CA ALA A 21 9.01 -12.29 -23.84
C ALA A 21 10.36 -12.67 -23.22
N ILE A 22 10.33 -13.34 -22.06
CA ILE A 22 11.55 -13.91 -21.46
C ILE A 22 11.52 -15.44 -21.64
N LEU A 23 12.20 -15.91 -22.68
CA LEU A 23 12.65 -17.31 -22.75
C LEU A 23 13.85 -17.44 -21.79
N VAL A 24 13.57 -17.76 -20.52
CA VAL A 24 14.61 -17.97 -19.50
C VAL A 24 15.12 -19.41 -19.59
N LEU A 25 16.40 -19.60 -19.93
CA LEU A 25 17.13 -20.79 -19.52
C LEU A 25 17.78 -20.47 -18.17
N ALA A 26 17.04 -20.69 -17.08
CA ALA A 26 17.50 -20.40 -15.73
C ALA A 26 18.38 -21.57 -15.23
N ALA A 27 19.67 -21.30 -15.01
CA ALA A 27 20.49 -22.19 -14.21
C ALA A 27 20.32 -21.80 -12.73
N ALA A 28 19.35 -22.40 -12.04
CA ALA A 28 19.19 -22.23 -10.59
C ALA A 28 20.35 -22.95 -9.87
N LEU A 29 21.24 -22.19 -9.24
CA LEU A 29 22.41 -22.72 -8.54
C LEU A 29 22.24 -22.53 -7.03
N ALA A 30 21.95 -23.63 -6.33
CA ALA A 30 22.12 -23.72 -4.88
C ALA A 30 23.58 -24.09 -4.59
N VAL A 31 24.33 -23.24 -3.89
CA VAL A 31 25.68 -23.60 -3.44
C VAL A 31 25.61 -24.14 -2.01
N ASN A 32 26.06 -25.38 -1.87
CA ASN A 32 26.42 -25.98 -0.59
C ASN A 32 27.95 -25.96 -0.45
N GLN A 33 28.42 -25.84 0.81
CA GLN A 33 29.78 -25.79 1.35
C GLN A 33 30.42 -24.40 1.58
N ARG A 34 30.49 -24.03 2.88
CA ARG A 34 31.30 -22.95 3.44
C ARG A 34 32.80 -23.31 3.41
N PRO A 35 33.69 -22.46 2.89
CA PRO A 35 35.08 -22.45 3.34
C PRO A 35 35.15 -21.75 4.71
N GLY A 36 35.98 -22.28 5.63
CA GLY A 36 36.22 -21.69 6.95
C GLY A 36 36.84 -20.29 6.91
N PRO A 37 36.94 -19.59 8.06
CA PRO A 37 37.29 -18.19 8.10
C PRO A 37 38.77 -17.99 7.80
N VAL A 38 39.07 -17.49 6.60
CA VAL A 38 40.28 -16.71 6.37
C VAL A 38 39.92 -15.30 6.81
N GLU A 39 40.56 -14.78 7.86
CA GLU A 39 40.45 -13.36 8.22
C GLU A 39 40.93 -12.52 7.03
N SER A 40 39.98 -12.16 6.16
CA SER A 40 40.20 -11.26 5.04
C SER A 40 40.08 -9.85 5.58
N ASN A 41 41.11 -9.03 5.41
CA ASN A 41 41.09 -7.63 5.79
C ASN A 41 39.99 -6.91 4.97
N THR A 42 38.82 -6.65 5.56
CA THR A 42 37.68 -6.02 4.89
C THR A 42 37.74 -4.50 4.98
N TYR A 43 37.19 -3.81 3.98
CA TYR A 43 37.03 -2.35 3.94
C TYR A 43 35.53 -2.03 3.93
N LEU A 44 35.00 -1.44 5.01
CA LEU A 44 33.56 -1.19 5.18
C LEU A 44 32.68 -2.44 4.91
N GLY A 45 33.18 -3.62 5.30
CA GLY A 45 32.51 -4.91 5.08
C GLY A 45 32.79 -5.56 3.71
N TYR A 46 33.42 -4.86 2.77
CA TYR A 46 33.81 -5.39 1.46
C TYR A 46 35.16 -6.10 1.51
N SER A 47 35.27 -7.28 0.90
CA SER A 47 36.55 -7.98 0.74
C SER A 47 37.23 -7.52 -0.56
N ILE A 48 38.02 -6.45 -0.48
CA ILE A 48 38.67 -5.82 -1.64
C ILE A 48 39.51 -6.81 -2.46
N GLU A 49 40.26 -7.68 -1.79
CA GLU A 49 41.07 -8.71 -2.45
C GLU A 49 40.21 -9.65 -3.29
N ARG A 50 39.11 -10.16 -2.72
CA ARG A 50 38.19 -11.08 -3.40
C ARG A 50 37.45 -10.38 -4.53
N LEU A 51 37.04 -9.11 -4.35
CA LEU A 51 36.40 -8.33 -5.39
C LEU A 51 37.31 -8.14 -6.60
N MET A 52 38.57 -7.75 -6.37
CA MET A 52 39.54 -7.55 -7.46
C MET A 52 39.91 -8.86 -8.15
N ALA A 53 40.07 -9.96 -7.39
CA ALA A 53 40.37 -11.28 -7.96
C ALA A 53 39.23 -11.83 -8.85
N ASN A 54 37.98 -11.46 -8.53
CA ASN A 54 36.80 -11.91 -9.26
C ASN A 54 36.26 -10.92 -10.30
N LYS A 55 36.94 -9.77 -10.52
CA LYS A 55 36.60 -8.87 -11.63
C LYS A 55 36.55 -9.64 -12.96
N THR A 56 35.52 -9.37 -13.77
CA THR A 56 35.23 -10.15 -14.98
C THR A 56 34.68 -9.29 -16.12
N PRO A 57 35.11 -9.53 -17.38
CA PRO A 57 34.49 -8.86 -18.53
C PRO A 57 33.08 -9.39 -18.85
N TYR A 58 32.71 -10.56 -18.31
CA TYR A 58 31.48 -11.25 -18.68
C TYR A 58 30.67 -11.69 -17.47
N VAL A 59 29.39 -11.31 -17.43
CA VAL A 59 28.40 -11.76 -16.44
C VAL A 59 28.15 -13.27 -16.51
N GLY A 60 28.43 -13.91 -17.65
CA GLY A 60 28.35 -15.37 -17.79
C GLY A 60 29.42 -16.16 -17.04
N ASN A 61 30.43 -15.50 -16.46
CA ASN A 61 31.41 -16.17 -15.61
C ASN A 61 30.82 -16.40 -14.21
N ASN A 62 30.03 -17.47 -14.06
CA ASN A 62 29.29 -17.77 -12.83
C ASN A 62 30.16 -17.78 -11.56
N SER A 63 31.34 -18.41 -11.61
CA SER A 63 32.24 -18.53 -10.47
C SER A 63 32.73 -17.16 -10.02
N LYS A 64 33.07 -16.29 -10.97
CA LYS A 64 33.49 -14.92 -10.67
C LYS A 64 32.34 -14.06 -10.16
N VAL A 65 31.18 -14.10 -10.81
CA VAL A 65 30.01 -13.32 -10.40
C VAL A 65 29.56 -13.70 -8.99
N VAL A 66 29.48 -14.99 -8.68
CA VAL A 66 29.17 -15.45 -7.31
C VAL A 66 30.27 -15.02 -6.33
N GLY A 67 31.54 -15.14 -6.71
CA GLY A 67 32.67 -14.68 -5.89
C GLY A 67 32.65 -13.17 -5.58
N LEU A 68 32.12 -12.35 -6.50
CA LEU A 68 31.90 -10.92 -6.29
C LEU A 68 30.79 -10.68 -5.25
N ILE A 69 29.63 -11.32 -5.42
CA ILE A 69 28.47 -11.15 -4.53
C ILE A 69 28.82 -11.59 -3.09
N ASP A 70 29.49 -12.73 -2.94
CA ASP A 70 29.90 -13.27 -1.62
C ASP A 70 31.05 -12.49 -0.97
N ALA A 71 31.54 -11.42 -1.61
CA ALA A 71 32.58 -10.52 -1.12
C ALA A 71 32.04 -9.14 -0.70
N MET A 72 30.71 -8.93 -0.77
CA MET A 72 30.03 -7.68 -0.40
C MET A 72 29.23 -7.85 0.91
N PRO A 73 29.07 -6.78 1.71
CA PRO A 73 28.19 -6.80 2.87
C PRO A 73 26.73 -6.88 2.43
N LEU A 74 25.88 -7.42 3.31
CA LEU A 74 24.43 -7.41 3.17
C LEU A 74 23.80 -6.57 4.29
N PRO A 75 22.62 -5.97 4.05
CA PRO A 75 21.86 -5.33 5.12
C PRO A 75 21.53 -6.33 6.25
N GLU A 76 21.37 -5.81 7.46
CA GLU A 76 20.92 -6.61 8.59
C GLU A 76 19.58 -7.28 8.29
N GLY A 77 19.41 -8.53 8.72
CA GLY A 77 18.18 -9.30 8.46
C GLY A 77 18.11 -9.96 7.08
N ILE A 78 19.06 -9.70 6.18
CA ILE A 78 19.08 -10.24 4.82
C ILE A 78 20.12 -11.35 4.67
N THR A 79 19.72 -12.47 4.05
CA THR A 79 20.63 -13.52 3.60
C THR A 79 20.57 -13.70 2.08
N ARG A 80 21.68 -14.15 1.49
CA ARG A 80 21.77 -14.39 0.05
C ARG A 80 21.25 -15.79 -0.30
N GLY A 81 20.32 -15.83 -1.26
CA GLY A 81 19.75 -17.03 -1.87
C GLY A 81 20.42 -17.38 -3.21
N THR A 82 19.64 -17.69 -4.25
CA THR A 82 20.19 -18.07 -5.57
C THR A 82 20.66 -16.86 -6.39
N VAL A 83 21.48 -17.13 -7.41
CA VAL A 83 21.89 -16.13 -8.40
C VAL A 83 21.57 -16.66 -9.78
N GLU A 84 20.98 -15.82 -10.62
CA GLU A 84 20.58 -16.14 -11.99
C GLU A 84 21.24 -15.18 -12.98
N LEU A 85 21.69 -15.72 -14.12
CA LEU A 85 22.45 -14.97 -15.11
C LEU A 85 21.70 -14.97 -16.44
N GLN A 86 21.42 -13.80 -16.99
CA GLN A 86 20.86 -13.63 -18.33
C GLN A 86 21.99 -13.31 -19.31
N THR A 87 22.47 -14.34 -19.99
CA THR A 87 23.60 -14.23 -20.93
C THR A 87 23.21 -14.49 -22.38
N ALA A 88 21.95 -14.81 -22.64
CA ALA A 88 21.49 -15.23 -23.95
C ALA A 88 21.46 -14.06 -24.96
N ASN A 89 20.93 -12.91 -24.54
CA ASN A 89 20.82 -11.71 -25.36
C ASN A 89 20.99 -10.46 -24.50
N SER A 90 21.44 -9.38 -25.12
CA SER A 90 21.40 -8.03 -24.53
C SER A 90 19.95 -7.57 -24.33
N PRO A 91 19.62 -6.83 -23.24
CA PRO A 91 20.51 -6.46 -22.14
C PRO A 91 20.92 -7.68 -21.32
N TYR A 92 22.21 -7.80 -21.01
CA TYR A 92 22.72 -8.87 -20.16
C TYR A 92 22.37 -8.58 -18.71
N GLY A 93 21.94 -9.62 -17.98
CA GLY A 93 21.32 -9.44 -16.68
C GLY A 93 21.93 -10.32 -15.59
N LEU A 94 21.81 -9.83 -14.35
CA LEU A 94 22.11 -10.56 -13.12
C LEU A 94 20.90 -10.43 -12.19
N THR A 95 20.33 -11.53 -11.74
CA THR A 95 19.33 -11.53 -10.66
C THR A 95 19.92 -12.15 -9.42
N ILE A 96 19.83 -11.43 -8.30
CA ILE A 96 20.26 -11.90 -6.99
C ILE A 96 19.01 -12.08 -6.13
N ASN A 97 18.73 -13.32 -5.76
CA ASN A 97 17.63 -13.64 -4.88
C ASN A 97 18.13 -13.57 -3.43
N TYR A 98 17.44 -12.82 -2.60
CA TYR A 98 17.68 -12.63 -1.18
C TYR A 98 16.50 -13.18 -0.37
N ILE A 99 16.78 -13.53 0.87
CA ILE A 99 15.79 -13.96 1.86
C ILE A 99 15.85 -12.97 3.02
N MET A 100 14.70 -12.39 3.36
CA MET A 100 14.55 -11.43 4.44
C MET A 100 13.98 -12.11 5.67
N HIS A 101 14.74 -12.13 6.75
CA HIS A 101 14.32 -12.64 8.06
C HIS A 101 13.93 -11.52 9.02
N ASP A 102 14.47 -10.32 8.80
CA ASP A 102 14.14 -9.09 9.51
C ASP A 102 14.14 -7.94 8.50
N SER A 103 13.12 -7.09 8.54
CA SER A 103 12.96 -5.99 7.60
C SER A 103 13.62 -4.69 8.08
N ALA A 104 14.11 -4.61 9.32
CA ALA A 104 14.68 -3.39 9.89
C ALA A 104 15.80 -2.78 9.03
N GLY A 105 16.67 -3.61 8.44
CA GLY A 105 17.78 -3.16 7.61
C GLY A 105 17.41 -2.66 6.21
N VAL A 106 16.14 -2.81 5.79
CA VAL A 106 15.67 -2.49 4.42
C VAL A 106 14.32 -1.76 4.40
N THR A 107 13.79 -1.39 5.57
CA THR A 107 12.52 -0.68 5.68
C THR A 107 12.76 0.82 5.77
N VAL A 108 12.09 1.57 4.89
CA VAL A 108 12.05 3.03 4.92
C VAL A 108 10.57 3.44 4.94
N ASN A 109 10.16 4.20 5.96
CA ASN A 109 8.76 4.63 6.16
C ASN A 109 7.72 3.48 6.10
N GLY A 110 8.05 2.34 6.69
CA GLY A 110 7.17 1.17 6.72
C GLY A 110 7.04 0.42 5.39
N ALA A 111 7.80 0.79 4.36
CA ALA A 111 7.87 0.07 3.09
C ALA A 111 9.27 -0.53 2.87
N ILE A 112 9.33 -1.72 2.25
CA ILE A 112 10.59 -2.32 1.83
C ILE A 112 11.17 -1.49 0.68
N CYS A 113 12.42 -1.07 0.84
CA CYS A 113 13.12 -0.20 -0.08
C CYS A 113 14.36 -0.89 -0.65
N GLY A 114 14.59 -0.72 -1.94
CA GLY A 114 15.77 -1.27 -2.62
C GLY A 114 17.06 -0.47 -2.35
N ASP A 115 16.98 0.70 -1.75
CA ASP A 115 18.10 1.64 -1.70
C ASP A 115 19.34 1.04 -0.97
N ALA A 116 19.12 0.18 0.03
CA ALA A 116 20.17 -0.56 0.73
C ALA A 116 21.00 -1.51 -0.19
N PHE A 117 20.47 -1.90 -1.34
CA PHE A 117 21.15 -2.80 -2.29
C PHE A 117 21.81 -2.05 -3.46
N PHE A 118 21.48 -0.78 -3.66
CA PHE A 118 21.97 -0.02 -4.81
C PHE A 118 23.50 0.20 -4.80
N PRO A 119 24.16 0.48 -3.65
CA PRO A 119 25.63 0.56 -3.60
C PRO A 119 26.32 -0.72 -4.11
N ASN A 120 25.82 -1.89 -3.71
CA ASN A 120 26.32 -3.18 -4.18
C ASN A 120 26.10 -3.36 -5.69
N ALA A 121 24.95 -2.94 -6.21
CA ALA A 121 24.67 -2.98 -7.65
C ALA A 121 25.65 -2.08 -8.44
N ILE A 122 25.95 -0.87 -7.98
CA ILE A 122 26.94 0.04 -8.59
C ILE A 122 28.33 -0.60 -8.61
N ILE A 123 28.74 -1.22 -7.50
CA ILE A 123 30.02 -1.91 -7.41
C ILE A 123 30.07 -3.09 -8.39
N LEU A 124 28.99 -3.87 -8.51
CA LEU A 124 28.89 -4.95 -9.49
C LEU A 124 28.97 -4.44 -10.94
N PHE A 125 28.31 -3.32 -11.27
CA PHE A 125 28.43 -2.69 -12.59
C PHE A 125 29.87 -2.27 -12.90
N SER A 126 30.64 -1.84 -11.89
CA SER A 126 32.06 -1.49 -12.07
C SER A 126 32.99 -2.71 -12.26
N LEU A 127 32.58 -3.89 -11.78
CA LEU A 127 33.40 -5.11 -11.74
C LEU A 127 32.99 -6.16 -12.80
N ILE A 128 31.83 -5.98 -13.46
CA ILE A 128 31.30 -6.86 -14.50
C ILE A 128 31.07 -6.05 -15.78
N ASP A 129 32.02 -6.10 -16.72
CA ASP A 129 32.07 -5.11 -17.81
C ASP A 129 30.86 -5.09 -18.74
N ASN A 130 30.13 -6.21 -18.87
CA ASN A 130 29.02 -6.34 -19.81
C ASN A 130 27.62 -6.52 -19.16
N VAL A 131 27.47 -6.40 -17.84
CA VAL A 131 26.13 -6.47 -17.21
C VAL A 131 25.37 -5.15 -17.34
N ASP A 132 24.18 -5.19 -17.94
CA ASP A 132 23.38 -4.00 -18.23
C ASP A 132 22.33 -3.77 -17.12
N VAL A 133 21.80 -4.86 -16.54
CA VAL A 133 20.72 -4.82 -15.53
C VAL A 133 21.04 -5.76 -14.37
N ILE A 134 20.88 -5.27 -13.14
CA ILE A 134 20.96 -6.07 -11.92
C ILE A 134 19.61 -6.01 -11.21
N ASN A 135 18.99 -7.16 -10.95
CA ASN A 135 17.72 -7.25 -10.24
C ASN A 135 17.93 -7.87 -8.85
N CYS A 136 17.54 -7.16 -7.79
CA CYS A 136 17.50 -7.72 -6.45
C CYS A 136 16.08 -8.19 -6.16
N GLN A 137 15.90 -9.50 -6.00
CA GLN A 137 14.62 -10.09 -5.59
C GLN A 137 14.69 -10.48 -4.13
N ILE A 138 13.71 -10.08 -3.32
CA ILE A 138 13.70 -10.33 -1.88
C ILE A 138 12.45 -11.13 -1.55
N ALA A 139 12.63 -12.36 -1.07
CA ALA A 139 11.56 -13.17 -0.51
C ALA A 139 11.41 -12.89 0.99
N ASP A 140 10.19 -12.54 1.42
CA ASP A 140 9.87 -12.30 2.82
C ASP A 140 9.72 -13.63 3.59
N GLN A 141 10.45 -13.74 4.70
CA GLN A 141 10.39 -14.81 5.70
C GLN A 141 10.40 -14.23 7.14
N THR A 142 9.79 -13.06 7.32
CA THR A 142 9.68 -12.36 8.61
C THR A 142 8.54 -12.89 9.49
N GLY A 143 7.70 -13.80 8.97
CA GLY A 143 6.49 -14.34 9.58
C GLY A 143 5.23 -13.52 9.27
N ARG A 144 5.35 -12.20 9.06
CA ARG A 144 4.19 -11.30 8.86
C ARG A 144 3.66 -11.32 7.43
N TYR A 145 4.54 -11.46 6.44
CA TYR A 145 4.21 -11.46 5.02
C TYR A 145 4.89 -12.61 4.27
N ASP A 146 5.08 -13.76 4.94
CA ASP A 146 5.77 -14.93 4.38
C ASP A 146 5.32 -15.25 2.95
N GLY A 147 6.28 -15.28 2.03
CA GLY A 147 6.05 -15.54 0.61
C GLY A 147 5.77 -14.32 -0.26
N ALA A 148 5.68 -13.11 0.30
CA ALA A 148 5.75 -11.88 -0.48
C ALA A 148 7.12 -11.74 -1.15
N SER A 149 7.14 -11.18 -2.36
CA SER A 149 8.37 -10.95 -3.13
C SER A 149 8.47 -9.51 -3.59
N TYR A 150 9.63 -8.90 -3.37
CA TYR A 150 9.96 -7.53 -3.76
C TYR A 150 11.05 -7.56 -4.84
N SER A 151 10.90 -6.79 -5.91
CA SER A 151 11.87 -6.75 -7.01
C SER A 151 12.37 -5.32 -7.23
N PHE A 152 13.69 -5.16 -7.19
CA PHE A 152 14.37 -3.89 -7.37
C PHE A 152 15.35 -3.98 -8.54
N PRO A 153 14.94 -3.52 -9.74
CA PRO A 153 15.82 -3.46 -10.90
C PRO A 153 16.69 -2.20 -10.84
N TYR A 154 17.99 -2.38 -11.08
CA TYR A 154 18.95 -1.31 -11.29
C TYR A 154 19.54 -1.48 -12.68
N THR A 155 19.80 -0.35 -13.37
CA THR A 155 20.46 -0.37 -14.65
C THR A 155 21.81 0.32 -14.57
N ARG A 156 22.70 -0.03 -15.49
CA ARG A 156 24.02 0.61 -15.61
C ARG A 156 23.87 2.12 -15.82
N GLU A 157 22.89 2.53 -16.62
CA GLU A 157 22.64 3.94 -16.92
C GLU A 157 22.32 4.74 -15.65
N MET A 158 21.53 4.18 -14.73
CA MET A 158 21.23 4.81 -13.44
C MET A 158 22.50 5.01 -12.60
N ALA A 159 23.40 4.02 -12.61
CA ALA A 159 24.67 4.10 -11.89
C ALA A 159 25.63 5.12 -12.52
N GLU A 160 25.69 5.19 -13.85
CA GLU A 160 26.52 6.15 -14.58
C GLU A 160 26.01 7.59 -14.44
N GLU A 161 24.68 7.79 -14.39
CA GLU A 161 24.06 9.09 -14.12
C GLU A 161 24.40 9.58 -12.69
N LEU A 162 24.32 8.70 -11.69
CA LEU A 162 24.70 9.03 -10.32
C LEU A 162 26.19 9.36 -10.18
N LEU A 163 27.05 8.63 -10.90
CA LEU A 163 28.49 8.79 -10.81
C LEU A 163 29.07 9.86 -11.74
N ASP A 164 28.28 10.39 -12.67
CA ASP A 164 28.69 11.29 -13.76
C ASP A 164 29.84 10.69 -14.59
N GLY A 165 29.64 9.47 -15.09
CA GLY A 165 30.59 8.80 -15.98
C GLY A 165 30.55 7.28 -15.94
N ASP A 166 31.40 6.66 -16.76
CA ASP A 166 31.47 5.20 -16.89
C ASP A 166 31.90 4.53 -15.59
N VAL A 167 30.98 3.76 -15.01
CA VAL A 167 31.12 3.02 -13.74
C VAL A 167 32.34 2.10 -13.71
N ARG A 168 32.80 1.58 -14.84
CA ARG A 168 33.92 0.61 -14.92
C ARG A 168 35.27 1.26 -14.63
N THR A 169 35.39 2.56 -14.87
CA THR A 169 36.62 3.33 -14.62
C THR A 169 36.96 3.38 -13.12
N PHE A 170 35.94 3.31 -12.27
CA PHE A 170 36.06 3.34 -10.82
C PHE A 170 36.57 2.04 -10.20
N ALA A 171 36.74 0.96 -10.98
CA ALA A 171 37.33 -0.30 -10.52
C ALA A 171 38.62 -0.66 -11.28
N ALA A 172 39.39 0.33 -11.72
CA ALA A 172 40.69 0.11 -12.39
C ALA A 172 41.75 -0.54 -11.47
N GLY A 173 41.61 -0.39 -10.15
CA GLY A 173 42.50 -0.96 -9.14
C GLY A 173 41.89 -0.87 -7.74
N ALA A 174 42.55 -1.46 -6.74
CA ALA A 174 42.03 -1.56 -5.37
C ALA A 174 41.73 -0.19 -4.73
N GLU A 175 42.60 0.82 -4.94
CA GLU A 175 42.38 2.17 -4.40
C GLU A 175 41.22 2.90 -5.09
N ALA A 176 41.08 2.73 -6.41
CA ALA A 176 39.92 3.29 -7.13
C ALA A 176 38.61 2.66 -6.64
N LEU A 177 38.61 1.34 -6.39
CA LEU A 177 37.45 0.63 -5.86
C LEU A 177 37.10 1.07 -4.44
N LYS A 178 38.08 1.33 -3.57
CA LYS A 178 37.82 1.89 -2.23
C LYS A 178 37.18 3.28 -2.31
N ASN A 179 37.69 4.16 -3.17
CA ASN A 179 37.10 5.48 -3.40
C ASN A 179 35.67 5.38 -3.94
N LEU A 180 35.39 4.40 -4.79
CA LEU A 180 34.02 4.13 -5.24
C LEU A 180 33.14 3.71 -4.07
N ILE A 181 33.60 2.76 -3.26
CA ILE A 181 32.89 2.30 -2.06
C ILE A 181 32.57 3.50 -1.16
N ASP A 182 33.57 4.32 -0.82
CA ASP A 182 33.37 5.52 0.01
C ASP A 182 32.32 6.46 -0.61
N ARG A 183 32.36 6.65 -1.92
CA ARG A 183 31.39 7.50 -2.62
C ARG A 183 29.98 6.92 -2.52
N VAL A 184 29.78 5.64 -2.84
CA VAL A 184 28.44 5.04 -2.87
C VAL A 184 27.87 4.76 -1.47
N THR A 185 28.72 4.60 -0.45
CA THR A 185 28.26 4.44 0.94
C THR A 185 27.98 5.76 1.64
N ASN A 186 28.55 6.88 1.16
CA ASN A 186 28.33 8.22 1.72
C ASN A 186 27.42 9.11 0.86
N THR A 187 27.01 8.67 -0.33
CA THR A 187 26.05 9.42 -1.16
C THR A 187 24.63 9.19 -0.64
N PRO A 188 23.88 10.24 -0.28
CA PRO A 188 22.48 10.11 0.10
C PRO A 188 21.70 9.43 -1.03
N LEU A 189 20.94 8.40 -0.71
CA LEU A 189 20.16 7.66 -1.69
C LEU A 189 18.96 8.51 -2.16
N ALA A 190 18.34 8.15 -3.28
CA ALA A 190 17.21 8.90 -3.81
C ALA A 190 16.04 8.95 -2.79
N SER A 191 15.83 7.89 -2.01
CA SER A 191 14.88 7.92 -0.87
C SER A 191 15.25 8.97 0.16
N ASP A 192 16.54 9.10 0.49
CA ASP A 192 17.03 10.04 1.52
C ASP A 192 16.84 11.49 1.07
N ILE A 193 17.03 11.76 -0.22
CA ILE A 193 16.78 13.08 -0.82
C ILE A 193 15.29 13.41 -0.78
N VAL A 194 14.42 12.45 -1.14
CA VAL A 194 12.96 12.65 -1.09
C VAL A 194 12.46 12.81 0.35
N LEU A 195 13.02 12.04 1.29
CA LEU A 195 12.77 12.15 2.73
C LEU A 195 13.15 13.53 3.26
N GLN A 196 14.36 14.00 2.92
CA GLN A 196 14.83 15.31 3.36
C GLN A 196 13.98 16.43 2.75
N ALA A 197 13.67 16.36 1.46
CA ALA A 197 12.79 17.34 0.83
C ALA A 197 11.38 17.34 1.46
N THR A 198 10.85 16.17 1.83
CA THR A 198 9.56 16.06 2.53
C THR A 198 9.64 16.65 3.93
N ALA A 199 10.70 16.37 4.68
CA ALA A 199 10.96 16.96 5.99
C ALA A 199 11.04 18.49 5.91
N ASP A 200 11.76 19.02 4.92
CA ASP A 200 11.90 20.46 4.68
C ASP A 200 10.54 21.10 4.37
N MET A 201 9.70 20.46 3.54
CA MET A 201 8.34 20.94 3.24
C MET A 201 7.43 20.94 4.48
N ILE A 202 7.51 19.90 5.32
CA ILE A 202 6.74 19.84 6.57
C ILE A 202 7.18 20.98 7.50
N GLU A 203 8.48 21.21 7.62
CA GLU A 203 9.03 22.28 8.45
C GLU A 203 8.63 23.67 7.94
N GLU A 204 8.65 23.92 6.62
CA GLU A 204 8.18 25.18 6.02
C GLU A 204 6.69 25.43 6.33
N HIS A 205 5.86 24.38 6.25
CA HIS A 205 4.45 24.48 6.62
C HIS A 205 4.27 24.75 8.12
N LEU A 206 5.02 24.07 8.99
CA LEU A 206 4.97 24.31 10.44
C LEU A 206 5.44 25.72 10.80
N GLU A 207 6.50 26.22 10.18
CA GLU A 207 6.98 27.60 10.36
C GLU A 207 5.92 28.63 9.93
N THR A 208 5.25 28.38 8.81
CA THR A 208 4.14 29.22 8.36
C THR A 208 3.00 29.21 9.36
N ILE A 209 2.60 28.02 9.85
CA ILE A 209 1.56 27.89 10.88
C ILE A 209 1.96 28.68 12.12
N LEU A 210 3.20 28.56 12.61
CA LEU A 210 3.70 29.23 13.81
C LEU A 210 3.87 30.76 13.66
N SER A 211 3.86 31.28 12.44
CA SER A 211 4.11 32.70 12.17
C SER A 211 2.97 33.62 12.64
N SER A 212 1.74 33.11 12.73
CA SER A 212 0.56 33.83 13.22
C SER A 212 -0.56 32.91 13.72
N PRO A 213 -1.47 33.39 14.59
CA PRO A 213 -1.55 34.73 15.18
C PRO A 213 -0.44 34.99 16.19
N ARG A 214 0.02 36.24 16.31
CA ARG A 214 1.02 36.59 17.33
C ARG A 214 0.37 36.72 18.69
N GLY A 215 0.97 36.10 19.72
CA GLY A 215 0.58 36.27 21.12
C GLY A 215 -0.58 35.38 21.58
N SER A 216 -1.04 34.43 20.76
CA SER A 216 -1.85 33.32 21.28
C SER A 216 -0.93 32.26 21.88
N ALA A 217 -1.39 31.61 22.96
CA ALA A 217 -0.76 30.42 23.51
C ALA A 217 -1.54 29.14 23.15
N ASN A 218 -2.67 29.27 22.43
CA ASN A 218 -3.54 28.17 22.07
C ASN A 218 -3.17 27.64 20.67
N PRO A 219 -2.69 26.37 20.55
CA PRO A 219 -2.34 25.76 19.27
C PRO A 219 -3.47 25.81 18.23
N GLN A 220 -4.73 25.69 18.66
CA GLN A 220 -5.87 25.69 17.76
C GLN A 220 -6.04 27.03 17.01
N ASP A 221 -5.65 28.15 17.62
CA ASP A 221 -5.74 29.46 16.98
C ASP A 221 -4.79 29.55 15.76
N TYR A 222 -3.61 28.93 15.87
CA TYR A 222 -2.63 28.84 14.80
C TYR A 222 -3.11 27.90 13.69
N ILE A 223 -3.66 26.72 14.05
CA ILE A 223 -4.23 25.76 13.10
C ILE A 223 -5.38 26.43 12.30
N ASN A 224 -6.29 27.10 12.98
CA ASN A 224 -7.43 27.78 12.35
C ASN A 224 -6.98 28.91 11.41
N ALA A 225 -5.93 29.66 11.76
CA ALA A 225 -5.38 30.72 10.92
C ALA A 225 -4.65 30.19 9.66
N HIS A 226 -4.18 28.94 9.71
CA HIS A 226 -3.31 28.34 8.69
C HIS A 226 -3.79 26.95 8.22
N GLN A 227 -5.11 26.79 8.08
CA GLN A 227 -5.74 25.51 7.74
C GLN A 227 -5.18 24.90 6.45
N HIS A 228 -4.86 25.70 5.44
CA HIS A 228 -4.29 25.19 4.19
C HIS A 228 -2.94 24.50 4.39
N GLN A 229 -2.04 25.07 5.20
CA GLN A 229 -0.73 24.48 5.49
C GLN A 229 -0.87 23.20 6.33
N TYR A 230 -1.79 23.23 7.30
CA TYR A 230 -2.10 22.07 8.13
C TYR A 230 -2.62 20.91 7.27
N GLU A 231 -3.61 21.15 6.41
CA GLU A 231 -4.14 20.15 5.46
C GLU A 231 -3.09 19.68 4.44
N SER A 232 -2.16 20.55 4.02
CA SER A 232 -1.05 20.15 3.14
C SER A 232 -0.14 19.12 3.79
N ILE A 233 0.16 19.25 5.09
CA ILE A 233 0.91 18.24 5.83
C ILE A 233 0.11 16.93 5.89
N LEU A 234 -1.19 16.98 6.21
CA LEU A 234 -2.04 15.78 6.25
C LEU A 234 -2.09 15.02 4.92
N LYS A 235 -2.09 15.74 3.79
CA LYS A 235 -2.08 15.12 2.44
C LYS A 235 -0.79 14.36 2.12
N MET A 236 0.30 14.59 2.86
CA MET A 236 1.56 13.85 2.71
C MET A 236 1.50 12.43 3.30
N GLY A 237 0.47 12.12 4.10
CA GLY A 237 0.20 10.77 4.59
C GLY A 237 1.27 10.22 5.54
N ASP A 238 1.52 8.91 5.47
CA ASP A 238 2.39 8.17 6.41
C ASP A 238 3.83 8.71 6.49
N VAL A 239 4.33 9.33 5.42
CA VAL A 239 5.67 9.93 5.39
C VAL A 239 5.76 11.11 6.35
N ALA A 240 4.71 11.94 6.42
CA ALA A 240 4.64 13.04 7.38
C ALA A 240 4.43 12.55 8.81
N LEU A 241 3.56 11.54 9.02
CA LEU A 241 3.41 10.93 10.35
C LEU A 241 4.76 10.39 10.88
N THR A 242 5.50 9.65 10.03
CA THR A 242 6.81 9.10 10.40
C THR A 242 7.80 10.20 10.78
N TYR A 243 7.88 11.25 9.96
CA TYR A 243 8.72 12.41 10.26
C TYR A 243 8.36 13.05 11.60
N LEU A 244 7.07 13.35 11.83
CA LEU A 244 6.60 14.02 13.03
C LEU A 244 6.87 13.19 14.29
N LEU A 245 6.62 11.88 14.27
CA LEU A 245 6.93 10.97 15.38
C LEU A 245 8.44 10.94 15.69
N SER A 246 9.31 10.94 14.67
CA SER A 246 10.77 10.96 14.86
C SER A 246 11.28 12.24 15.56
N ARG A 247 10.52 13.33 15.52
CA ARG A 247 10.87 14.56 16.24
C ARG A 247 10.64 14.41 17.74
N PHE A 248 9.57 13.72 18.15
CA PHE A 248 9.31 13.44 19.56
C PHE A 248 10.34 12.48 20.18
N GLU A 249 10.91 11.57 19.38
CA GLU A 249 12.02 10.70 19.81
C GLU A 249 13.25 11.50 20.25
N LYS A 250 13.51 12.65 19.61
CA LYS A 250 14.64 13.53 19.93
C LYS A 250 14.42 14.32 21.22
N GLY A 251 13.19 14.36 21.74
CA GLY A 251 12.83 15.08 22.95
C GLY A 251 12.66 16.59 22.76
N GLY A 252 12.12 17.26 23.79
CA GLY A 252 12.03 18.72 23.84
C GLY A 252 10.90 19.32 23.01
N CYS A 253 9.84 18.56 22.77
CA CYS A 253 8.68 18.99 21.97
C CYS A 253 7.51 19.53 22.82
N ASP A 254 7.75 20.05 24.03
CA ASP A 254 6.67 20.58 24.88
C ASP A 254 6.32 22.06 24.60
N ASP A 255 6.71 22.55 23.42
CA ASP A 255 6.43 23.91 22.97
C ASP A 255 5.18 23.96 22.05
N LEU A 256 4.83 25.17 21.60
CA LEU A 256 3.70 25.40 20.69
C LEU A 256 3.80 24.54 19.42
N LYS A 257 5.03 24.38 18.88
CA LYS A 257 5.28 23.56 17.71
C LYS A 257 4.93 22.10 17.99
N GLY A 258 5.41 21.55 19.10
CA GLY A 258 5.10 20.18 19.47
C GLY A 258 3.62 19.93 19.74
N HIS A 259 2.87 20.91 20.26
CA HIS A 259 1.42 20.80 20.35
C HIS A 259 0.72 20.72 18.97
N ILE A 260 1.15 21.52 17.99
CA ILE A 260 0.64 21.44 16.62
C ILE A 260 1.02 20.10 15.98
N MET A 261 2.25 19.63 16.20
CA MET A 261 2.69 18.32 15.73
C MET A 261 1.91 17.17 16.35
N MET A 262 1.60 17.25 17.66
CA MET A 262 0.76 16.27 18.35
C MET A 262 -0.65 16.25 17.74
N ALA A 263 -1.24 17.41 17.44
CA ALA A 263 -2.54 17.50 16.78
C ALA A 263 -2.52 16.80 15.41
N LEU A 264 -1.51 17.08 14.57
CA LEU A 264 -1.30 16.40 13.29
C LEU A 264 -1.18 14.89 13.46
N CYS A 265 -0.35 14.41 14.41
CA CYS A 265 -0.19 12.99 14.66
C CYS A 265 -1.50 12.33 15.13
N LYS A 266 -2.26 12.99 16.02
CA LYS A 266 -3.57 12.50 16.47
C LYS A 266 -4.54 12.37 15.30
N GLU A 267 -4.57 13.33 14.37
CA GLU A 267 -5.40 13.27 13.17
C GLU A 267 -4.96 12.16 12.20
N PHE A 268 -3.65 12.01 11.96
CA PHE A 268 -3.12 10.91 11.15
C PHE A 268 -3.46 9.53 11.73
N LEU A 269 -3.32 9.38 13.06
CA LEU A 269 -3.55 8.12 13.74
C LEU A 269 -5.04 7.80 13.86
N GLY A 270 -5.89 8.81 14.05
CA GLY A 270 -7.33 8.63 14.26
C GLY A 270 -7.62 7.59 15.34
N ALA A 271 -8.40 6.57 15.01
CA ALA A 271 -8.73 5.46 15.91
C ALA A 271 -7.51 4.63 16.38
N ARG A 272 -6.35 4.77 15.72
CA ARG A 272 -5.11 4.11 16.13
C ARG A 272 -4.41 4.79 17.30
N ASN A 273 -4.77 6.03 17.64
CA ASN A 273 -4.26 6.68 18.84
C ASN A 273 -4.90 6.03 20.09
N ASN A 274 -4.09 5.40 20.93
CA ASN A 274 -4.54 4.80 22.19
C ASN A 274 -4.66 5.82 23.34
N VAL A 275 -4.01 6.98 23.23
CA VAL A 275 -3.92 7.96 24.31
C VAL A 275 -5.17 8.84 24.33
N THR A 276 -5.95 8.75 25.41
CA THR A 276 -7.20 9.50 25.60
C THR A 276 -7.08 10.65 26.59
N ASP A 277 -5.96 10.76 27.31
CA ASP A 277 -5.72 11.86 28.24
C ASP A 277 -5.31 13.12 27.47
N GLU A 278 -6.23 14.07 27.36
CA GLU A 278 -6.04 15.35 26.66
C GLU A 278 -5.26 16.38 27.50
N THR A 279 -4.84 16.04 28.72
CA THR A 279 -4.06 16.93 29.60
C THR A 279 -2.55 16.77 29.47
N LEU A 280 -2.09 15.72 28.79
CA LEU A 280 -0.67 15.42 28.62
C LEU A 280 0.05 16.47 27.77
N THR A 281 1.32 16.72 28.10
CA THR A 281 2.19 17.47 27.17
C THR A 281 2.45 16.64 25.91
N PRO A 282 2.92 17.25 24.81
CA PRO A 282 3.24 16.51 23.60
C PRO A 282 4.28 15.40 23.82
N GLN A 283 5.29 15.63 24.66
CA GLN A 283 6.29 14.60 24.97
C GLN A 283 5.69 13.46 25.81
N GLU A 284 4.85 13.76 26.79
CA GLU A 284 4.16 12.76 27.62
C GLU A 284 3.17 11.94 26.78
N TRP A 285 2.43 12.59 25.87
CA TRP A 285 1.55 11.93 24.91
C TRP A 285 2.34 10.93 24.04
N TYR A 286 3.48 11.34 23.49
CA TYR A 286 4.31 10.45 22.67
C TYR A 286 4.87 9.27 23.49
N GLN A 287 5.28 9.48 24.74
CA GLN A 287 5.75 8.40 25.61
C GLN A 287 4.64 7.41 26.00
N ALA A 288 3.38 7.89 26.09
CA ALA A 288 2.21 7.05 26.34
C ALA A 288 1.65 6.39 25.07
N LEU A 289 2.09 6.83 23.89
CA LEU A 289 1.59 6.35 22.61
C LEU A 289 2.02 4.91 22.36
N SER A 290 1.02 4.05 22.20
CA SER A 290 1.14 2.71 21.64
C SER A 290 0.13 2.62 20.52
N VAL A 291 0.58 2.79 19.28
CA VAL A 291 -0.28 2.79 18.09
C VAL A 291 -1.05 1.47 18.02
N ARG A 292 -2.38 1.54 18.07
CA ARG A 292 -3.24 0.34 18.03
C ARG A 292 -3.03 -0.42 16.73
N GLU A 293 -2.98 -1.74 16.82
CA GLU A 293 -2.84 -2.62 15.67
C GLU A 293 -4.19 -2.88 15.02
N GLY A 294 -4.19 -2.98 13.68
CA GLY A 294 -5.39 -3.31 12.92
C GLY A 294 -5.75 -4.78 13.06
N VAL A 295 -6.98 -5.06 13.46
CA VAL A 295 -7.56 -6.41 13.52
C VAL A 295 -8.28 -6.68 12.19
N LYS A 296 -7.83 -7.71 11.47
CA LYS A 296 -8.46 -8.12 10.22
C LYS A 296 -9.66 -9.02 10.49
N LEU A 297 -10.84 -8.57 10.10
CA LEU A 297 -12.06 -9.35 10.11
C LEU A 297 -12.52 -9.64 8.67
N PRO A 298 -13.20 -10.77 8.41
CA PRO A 298 -13.87 -11.01 7.14
C PRO A 298 -15.07 -10.07 6.97
N ASN A 299 -15.60 -9.93 5.76
CA ASN A 299 -16.88 -9.23 5.54
C ASN A 299 -18.04 -9.96 6.25
N PHE A 300 -19.14 -9.24 6.48
CA PHE A 300 -20.35 -9.82 7.04
C PHE A 300 -20.88 -10.94 6.15
N ALA A 301 -21.22 -12.07 6.77
CA ALA A 301 -21.82 -13.22 6.10
C ALA A 301 -23.17 -13.52 6.75
N TYR A 302 -24.24 -13.42 5.96
CA TYR A 302 -25.60 -13.67 6.42
C TYR A 302 -25.85 -15.16 6.69
N GLU A 303 -26.33 -15.48 7.90
CA GLU A 303 -26.57 -16.87 8.36
C GLU A 303 -28.05 -17.26 8.46
N GLY A 304 -28.96 -16.37 8.03
CA GLY A 304 -30.40 -16.69 7.97
C GLY A 304 -30.69 -17.85 7.01
N GLN A 305 -31.94 -18.31 6.92
CA GLN A 305 -32.28 -19.50 6.12
C GLN A 305 -32.92 -19.18 4.76
N ASP A 306 -33.39 -17.95 4.54
CA ASP A 306 -34.02 -17.56 3.28
C ASP A 306 -32.98 -17.54 2.13
N PRO A 307 -33.19 -18.34 1.05
CA PRO A 307 -32.22 -18.47 -0.03
C PRO A 307 -32.09 -17.19 -0.87
N ILE A 308 -33.15 -16.40 -1.01
CA ILE A 308 -33.12 -15.13 -1.75
C ILE A 308 -32.39 -14.08 -0.91
N GLU A 309 -32.65 -14.01 0.39
CA GLU A 309 -31.90 -13.12 1.28
C GLU A 309 -30.41 -13.46 1.26
N LYS A 310 -30.02 -14.74 1.41
CA LYS A 310 -28.61 -15.16 1.28
C LYS A 310 -27.97 -14.68 -0.02
N LEU A 311 -28.67 -14.85 -1.14
CA LEU A 311 -28.20 -14.44 -2.45
C LEU A 311 -28.01 -12.92 -2.54
N VAL A 312 -28.97 -12.15 -2.01
CA VAL A 312 -28.91 -10.68 -1.94
C VAL A 312 -27.74 -10.24 -1.07
N TYR A 313 -27.61 -10.75 0.16
CA TYR A 313 -26.52 -10.39 1.07
C TYR A 313 -25.14 -10.66 0.46
N ALA A 314 -24.95 -11.83 -0.16
CA ALA A 314 -23.70 -12.17 -0.83
C ALA A 314 -23.39 -11.18 -1.97
N THR A 315 -24.38 -10.89 -2.82
CA THR A 315 -24.21 -9.94 -3.93
C THR A 315 -23.91 -8.54 -3.43
N GLU A 316 -24.62 -8.06 -2.41
CA GLU A 316 -24.43 -6.72 -1.85
C GLU A 316 -23.06 -6.54 -1.20
N ILE A 317 -22.54 -7.58 -0.53
CA ILE A 317 -21.17 -7.58 -0.01
C ILE A 317 -20.16 -7.49 -1.15
N GLU A 318 -20.30 -8.29 -2.21
CA GLU A 318 -19.41 -8.26 -3.37
C GLU A 318 -19.45 -6.91 -4.10
N GLN A 319 -20.62 -6.28 -4.24
CA GLN A 319 -20.77 -4.98 -4.89
C GLN A 319 -20.16 -3.83 -4.09
N HIS A 320 -20.15 -3.94 -2.76
CA HIS A 320 -19.64 -2.90 -1.85
C HIS A 320 -18.28 -3.28 -1.24
N GLU A 321 -17.63 -4.31 -1.77
CA GLU A 321 -16.25 -4.63 -1.44
C GLU A 321 -15.31 -3.59 -2.09
N GLY A 322 -14.98 -2.55 -1.34
CA GLY A 322 -14.11 -1.48 -1.81
C GLY A 322 -12.64 -1.91 -1.85
N TYR A 323 -12.05 -1.90 -3.04
CA TYR A 323 -10.61 -2.05 -3.27
C TYR A 323 -9.79 -1.01 -2.48
N LYS A 324 -8.75 -1.50 -1.80
CA LYS A 324 -7.64 -0.75 -1.16
C LYS A 324 -8.04 0.14 0.03
N GLY A 325 -7.84 -0.38 1.24
CA GLY A 325 -8.03 0.38 2.49
C GLY A 325 -8.05 -0.48 3.76
N GLY A 326 -8.20 -1.81 3.61
CA GLY A 326 -8.42 -2.67 4.78
C GLY A 326 -9.86 -2.57 5.31
N GLY A 327 -10.10 -3.17 6.47
CA GLY A 327 -11.42 -3.21 7.12
C GLY A 327 -12.35 -4.31 6.59
N PHE A 328 -13.61 -4.26 7.04
CA PHE A 328 -14.68 -5.18 6.66
C PHE A 328 -15.98 -4.43 6.33
N THR A 329 -16.79 -5.01 5.46
CA THR A 329 -18.09 -4.48 5.04
C THR A 329 -19.23 -5.19 5.75
N VAL A 330 -20.21 -4.41 6.21
CA VAL A 330 -21.50 -4.88 6.72
C VAL A 330 -22.60 -4.29 5.84
N VAL A 331 -23.60 -5.10 5.49
CA VAL A 331 -24.75 -4.66 4.70
C VAL A 331 -26.05 -4.98 5.43
N ALA A 332 -27.08 -4.18 5.15
CA ALA A 332 -28.44 -4.35 5.63
C ALA A 332 -29.43 -4.07 4.48
N PRO A 333 -29.80 -5.09 3.68
CA PRO A 333 -30.74 -4.96 2.59
C PRO A 333 -32.20 -5.04 3.07
N LYS A 334 -33.03 -4.10 2.59
CA LYS A 334 -34.50 -4.23 2.59
C LYS A 334 -34.96 -4.81 1.26
N ILE A 335 -35.55 -6.00 1.27
CA ILE A 335 -36.14 -6.60 0.07
C ILE A 335 -37.60 -6.14 -0.09
N PHE A 336 -37.93 -5.53 -1.23
CA PHE A 336 -39.31 -5.12 -1.57
C PHE A 336 -40.09 -6.20 -2.32
N GLY A 337 -39.37 -7.14 -2.94
CA GLY A 337 -39.95 -8.29 -3.60
C GLY A 337 -38.96 -8.97 -4.54
N SER A 338 -39.24 -10.24 -4.81
CA SER A 338 -38.56 -11.11 -5.76
C SER A 338 -39.56 -11.54 -6.83
N TYR A 339 -39.12 -11.52 -8.09
CA TYR A 339 -39.96 -11.80 -9.24
C TYR A 339 -39.23 -12.75 -10.18
N GLU A 340 -39.79 -13.93 -10.40
CA GLU A 340 -39.28 -14.91 -11.36
C GLU A 340 -40.02 -14.81 -12.69
N GLU A 341 -39.30 -14.90 -13.80
CA GLU A 341 -39.88 -14.97 -15.15
C GLU A 341 -38.95 -15.80 -16.06
N GLY A 342 -39.37 -17.03 -16.37
CA GLY A 342 -38.51 -18.01 -17.05
C GLY A 342 -37.34 -18.43 -16.15
N ASP A 343 -36.13 -18.36 -16.69
CA ASP A 343 -34.88 -18.70 -15.98
C ASP A 343 -34.26 -17.51 -15.24
N MET A 344 -34.97 -16.39 -15.12
CA MET A 344 -34.49 -15.19 -14.45
C MET A 344 -35.23 -14.89 -13.16
N LEU A 345 -34.49 -14.41 -12.17
CA LEU A 345 -34.97 -13.85 -10.90
C LEU A 345 -34.53 -12.39 -10.82
N LYS A 346 -35.47 -11.48 -10.56
CA LYS A 346 -35.16 -10.08 -10.24
C LYS A 346 -35.62 -9.71 -8.84
N VAL A 347 -34.69 -9.20 -8.04
CA VAL A 347 -34.91 -8.79 -6.66
C VAL A 347 -34.71 -7.28 -6.54
N PHE A 348 -35.61 -6.61 -5.82
CA PHE A 348 -35.59 -5.17 -5.66
C PHE A 348 -35.28 -4.84 -4.21
N VAL A 349 -34.25 -4.02 -4.00
CA VAL A 349 -33.68 -3.79 -2.68
C VAL A 349 -33.36 -2.32 -2.43
N THR A 350 -33.32 -1.93 -1.17
CA THR A 350 -32.59 -0.74 -0.69
C THR A 350 -31.59 -1.25 0.33
N THR A 351 -30.31 -1.05 0.07
CA THR A 351 -29.24 -1.60 0.91
C THR A 351 -28.51 -0.48 1.62
N TYR A 352 -28.41 -0.57 2.95
CA TYR A 352 -27.42 0.20 3.69
C TYR A 352 -26.14 -0.63 3.76
N SER A 353 -25.07 -0.18 3.09
CA SER A 353 -23.73 -0.72 3.22
C SER A 353 -22.86 0.22 4.06
N ALA A 354 -22.11 -0.32 5.01
CA ALA A 354 -21.13 0.44 5.79
C ALA A 354 -19.80 -0.32 5.91
N ARG A 355 -18.70 0.42 5.99
CA ARG A 355 -17.35 -0.12 6.16
C ARG A 355 -16.78 0.28 7.51
N TYR A 356 -16.04 -0.64 8.10
CA TYR A 356 -15.40 -0.44 9.39
C TYR A 356 -13.96 -0.94 9.39
N GLN A 357 -13.10 -0.25 10.12
CA GLN A 357 -11.81 -0.77 10.57
C GLN A 357 -11.87 -1.06 12.06
N LEU A 358 -11.18 -2.10 12.51
CA LEU A 358 -11.07 -2.47 13.91
C LEU A 358 -9.61 -2.32 14.34
N PHE A 359 -9.38 -1.56 15.40
CA PHE A 359 -8.06 -1.37 16.01
C PHE A 359 -8.13 -1.77 17.48
N ASP A 360 -7.51 -2.89 17.83
CA ASP A 360 -7.78 -3.61 19.08
C ASP A 360 -9.30 -3.86 19.28
N ASN A 361 -9.94 -3.08 20.16
CA ASN A 361 -11.38 -3.10 20.42
C ASN A 361 -12.10 -1.81 19.99
N VAL A 362 -11.42 -0.94 19.23
CA VAL A 362 -11.97 0.34 18.77
C VAL A 362 -12.40 0.21 17.31
N LEU A 363 -13.69 0.42 17.09
CA LEU A 363 -14.31 0.32 15.77
C LEU A 363 -14.42 1.70 15.14
N SER A 364 -13.73 1.89 14.01
CA SER A 364 -13.73 3.12 13.23
C SER A 364 -14.65 2.99 12.02
N PRO A 365 -15.66 3.88 11.87
CA PRO A 365 -16.51 3.90 10.68
C PRO A 365 -15.79 4.61 9.52
N GLU A 366 -15.65 3.92 8.39
CA GLU A 366 -14.98 4.43 7.18
C GLU A 366 -15.95 5.09 6.19
N GLY A 367 -17.25 5.04 6.51
CA GLY A 367 -18.33 5.54 5.68
C GLY A 367 -19.36 4.48 5.32
N GLY A 368 -20.39 4.93 4.62
CA GLY A 368 -21.49 4.08 4.18
C GLY A 368 -22.44 4.79 3.25
N SER A 369 -23.31 4.02 2.62
CA SER A 369 -24.27 4.48 1.63
C SER A 369 -25.56 3.69 1.71
N VAL A 370 -26.68 4.37 1.46
CA VAL A 370 -27.99 3.76 1.31
C VAL A 370 -28.37 3.84 -0.15
N ILE A 371 -28.46 2.71 -0.84
CA ILE A 371 -28.63 2.68 -2.30
C ILE A 371 -29.77 1.74 -2.67
N PRO A 372 -30.84 2.24 -3.32
CA PRO A 372 -31.81 1.40 -4.00
C PRO A 372 -31.22 0.74 -5.24
N ALA A 373 -31.51 -0.55 -5.44
CA ALA A 373 -31.06 -1.30 -6.60
C ALA A 373 -32.07 -2.36 -7.05
N ALA A 374 -31.88 -2.84 -8.27
CA ALA A 374 -32.47 -4.08 -8.75
C ALA A 374 -31.38 -5.06 -9.17
N ILE A 375 -31.44 -6.25 -8.62
CA ILE A 375 -30.47 -7.33 -8.87
C ILE A 375 -31.16 -8.39 -9.71
N THR A 376 -30.61 -8.67 -10.89
CA THR A 376 -31.12 -9.68 -11.82
C THR A 376 -30.15 -10.84 -11.88
N TYR A 377 -30.67 -12.05 -11.69
CA TYR A 377 -29.95 -13.30 -11.74
C TYR A 377 -30.53 -14.19 -12.83
N GLY A 378 -29.66 -14.94 -13.52
CA GLY A 378 -30.02 -16.01 -14.43
C GLY A 378 -29.72 -17.37 -13.80
N LYS A 379 -30.48 -18.41 -14.14
CA LYS A 379 -30.17 -19.79 -13.74
C LYS A 379 -29.08 -20.36 -14.63
N ASP A 380 -28.03 -20.91 -14.02
CA ASP A 380 -27.04 -21.73 -14.73
C ASP A 380 -27.59 -23.12 -15.08
N ASN A 381 -26.79 -23.92 -15.81
CA ASN A 381 -27.17 -25.30 -16.19
C ASN A 381 -27.41 -26.24 -15.00
N SER A 382 -27.02 -25.85 -13.78
CA SER A 382 -27.28 -26.58 -12.54
C SER A 382 -28.51 -26.06 -11.77
N GLY A 383 -29.20 -25.05 -12.31
CA GLY A 383 -30.35 -24.40 -11.69
C GLY A 383 -29.99 -23.38 -10.61
N ARG A 384 -28.71 -23.02 -10.45
CA ARG A 384 -28.26 -22.02 -9.47
C ARG A 384 -28.36 -20.61 -10.06
N TYR A 385 -28.76 -19.65 -9.24
CA TYR A 385 -28.78 -18.25 -9.61
C TYR A 385 -27.37 -17.66 -9.67
N VAL A 386 -27.05 -17.00 -10.79
CA VAL A 386 -25.79 -16.29 -11.04
C VAL A 386 -26.13 -14.84 -11.40
N LEU A 387 -25.37 -13.89 -10.87
CA LEU A 387 -25.59 -12.46 -11.13
C LEU A 387 -25.45 -12.17 -12.63
N GLU A 388 -26.51 -11.63 -13.24
CA GLU A 388 -26.49 -11.17 -14.63
C GLU A 388 -26.41 -9.64 -14.73
N LYS A 389 -27.12 -8.94 -13.84
CA LYS A 389 -27.23 -7.49 -13.92
C LYS A 389 -27.47 -6.86 -12.55
N TYR A 390 -26.74 -5.79 -12.28
CA TYR A 390 -26.95 -4.93 -11.12
C TYR A 390 -27.33 -3.51 -11.59
N GLU A 391 -28.52 -3.04 -11.24
CA GLU A 391 -29.04 -1.73 -11.62
C GLU A 391 -29.28 -0.87 -10.37
N GLN A 392 -28.35 0.01 -10.02
CA GLN A 392 -28.52 0.94 -8.90
C GLN A 392 -29.22 2.24 -9.30
N ALA A 393 -29.84 2.90 -8.32
CA ALA A 393 -30.32 4.27 -8.43
C ALA A 393 -29.16 5.22 -8.77
N ARG A 394 -29.46 6.20 -9.61
CA ARG A 394 -28.55 7.31 -9.95
C ARG A 394 -28.75 8.47 -8.99
N ASP A 395 -27.83 9.41 -8.95
CA ASP A 395 -27.96 10.59 -8.08
C ASP A 395 -28.72 11.75 -8.72
N GLY A 396 -29.09 12.73 -7.90
CA GLY A 396 -29.67 14.00 -8.33
C GLY A 396 -31.01 13.85 -9.04
N THR A 397 -31.19 14.57 -10.14
CA THR A 397 -32.45 14.57 -10.91
C THR A 397 -32.79 13.21 -11.52
N GLU A 398 -31.80 12.31 -11.64
CA GLU A 398 -31.95 10.97 -12.19
C GLU A 398 -32.33 9.90 -11.14
N PHE A 399 -32.37 10.26 -9.86
CA PHE A 399 -32.69 9.34 -8.76
C PHE A 399 -34.04 8.65 -8.93
N GLY A 400 -35.14 9.41 -8.92
CA GLY A 400 -36.47 8.87 -9.17
C GLY A 400 -36.63 8.19 -10.54
N PRO A 401 -36.20 8.81 -11.65
CA PRO A 401 -36.28 8.20 -12.98
C PRO A 401 -35.56 6.86 -13.12
N SER A 402 -34.35 6.72 -12.55
CA SER A 402 -33.59 5.47 -12.62
C SER A 402 -34.29 4.32 -11.87
N ILE A 403 -34.85 4.59 -10.69
CA ILE A 403 -35.64 3.62 -9.91
C ILE A 403 -36.85 3.14 -10.72
N ARG A 404 -37.60 4.08 -11.29
CA ARG A 404 -38.77 3.76 -12.14
C ARG A 404 -38.40 2.95 -13.38
N LYS A 405 -37.19 3.13 -13.92
CA LYS A 405 -36.72 2.44 -15.12
C LYS A 405 -36.49 0.96 -14.86
N TYR A 406 -35.84 0.59 -13.76
CA TYR A 406 -35.52 -0.82 -13.49
C TYR A 406 -36.68 -1.62 -12.87
N CYS A 407 -37.74 -0.96 -12.38
CA CYS A 407 -38.94 -1.57 -11.76
C CYS A 407 -39.85 -2.32 -12.76
N THR A 408 -39.29 -3.33 -13.40
CA THR A 408 -39.88 -4.15 -14.45
C THR A 408 -39.62 -5.64 -14.21
N MET A 409 -40.46 -6.51 -14.76
CA MET A 409 -40.25 -7.95 -14.78
C MET A 409 -38.94 -8.32 -15.51
N PRO A 410 -38.21 -9.37 -15.08
CA PRO A 410 -36.88 -9.67 -15.58
C PRO A 410 -36.79 -9.95 -17.09
N ALA A 411 -37.76 -10.67 -17.68
CA ALA A 411 -37.71 -11.08 -19.09
C ALA A 411 -38.57 -10.20 -20.00
N SER A 412 -39.83 -9.96 -19.62
CA SER A 412 -40.79 -9.23 -20.44
C SER A 412 -40.61 -7.72 -20.36
N GLY A 413 -39.88 -7.21 -19.36
CA GLY A 413 -39.76 -5.78 -19.11
C GLY A 413 -41.08 -5.12 -18.70
N LYS A 414 -42.11 -5.89 -18.36
CA LYS A 414 -43.42 -5.35 -17.94
C LYS A 414 -43.27 -4.61 -16.62
N LYS A 415 -43.80 -3.39 -16.54
CA LYS A 415 -43.75 -2.57 -15.30
C LYS A 415 -44.43 -3.27 -14.13
N ILE A 416 -43.78 -3.24 -12.97
CA ILE A 416 -44.35 -3.74 -11.71
C ILE A 416 -45.07 -2.58 -11.01
N LYS A 417 -46.40 -2.64 -10.96
CA LYS A 417 -47.24 -1.53 -10.50
C LYS A 417 -46.97 -1.18 -9.04
N GLY A 418 -46.66 0.09 -8.76
CA GLY A 418 -46.47 0.64 -7.42
C GLY A 418 -45.14 0.30 -6.74
N LEU A 419 -44.29 -0.53 -7.36
CA LEU A 419 -43.01 -0.92 -6.75
C LEU A 419 -42.05 0.26 -6.59
N ALA A 420 -41.89 1.08 -7.63
CA ALA A 420 -41.03 2.25 -7.59
C ALA A 420 -41.46 3.25 -6.50
N ASP A 421 -42.78 3.45 -6.31
CA ASP A 421 -43.29 4.37 -5.29
C ASP A 421 -43.04 3.83 -3.87
N LYS A 422 -43.09 2.50 -3.67
CA LYS A 422 -42.71 1.86 -2.40
C LYS A 422 -41.22 2.05 -2.07
N ILE A 423 -40.35 1.86 -3.06
CA ILE A 423 -38.90 2.04 -2.90
C ILE A 423 -38.59 3.51 -2.56
N LEU A 424 -39.19 4.46 -3.28
CA LEU A 424 -39.02 5.89 -3.02
C LEU A 424 -39.54 6.32 -1.66
N ALA A 425 -40.69 5.77 -1.22
CA ALA A 425 -41.24 6.05 0.10
C ALA A 425 -40.32 5.54 1.21
N HIS A 426 -39.82 4.30 1.09
CA HIS A 426 -38.87 3.74 2.05
C HIS A 426 -37.53 4.48 2.07
N TYR A 427 -37.03 4.94 0.93
CA TYR A 427 -35.82 5.77 0.91
C TYR A 427 -35.98 7.10 1.66
N GLY A 428 -37.22 7.58 1.86
CA GLY A 428 -37.50 8.73 2.72
C GLY A 428 -37.54 8.40 4.22
N ASP A 429 -37.66 7.12 4.58
CA ASP A 429 -37.78 6.62 5.95
C ASP A 429 -37.24 5.17 6.04
N TYR A 430 -35.92 5.06 6.13
CA TYR A 430 -35.18 3.79 6.10
C TYR A 430 -34.61 3.40 7.47
N GLU A 431 -35.25 3.83 8.56
CA GLU A 431 -34.78 3.55 9.93
C GLU A 431 -34.69 2.04 10.21
N ASP A 432 -35.54 1.22 9.58
CA ASP A 432 -35.51 -0.23 9.71
C ASP A 432 -34.18 -0.85 9.26
N ILE A 433 -33.59 -0.38 8.16
CA ILE A 433 -32.27 -0.87 7.72
C ILE A 433 -31.10 -0.24 8.48
N ARG A 434 -31.29 0.91 9.16
CA ARG A 434 -30.29 1.44 10.10
C ARG A 434 -30.19 0.57 11.34
N ILE A 435 -31.32 0.16 11.90
CA ILE A 435 -31.38 -0.78 13.03
C ILE A 435 -30.80 -2.13 12.60
N LEU A 436 -31.22 -2.65 11.45
CA LEU A 436 -30.71 -3.92 10.93
C LEU A 436 -29.19 -3.90 10.69
N LEU A 437 -28.62 -2.78 10.23
CA LEU A 437 -27.17 -2.65 10.07
C LEU A 437 -26.45 -2.77 11.42
N GLN A 438 -26.98 -2.15 12.47
CA GLN A 438 -26.42 -2.25 13.83
C GLN A 438 -26.51 -3.69 14.35
N ASP A 439 -27.65 -4.36 14.14
CA ASP A 439 -27.84 -5.75 14.53
C ASP A 439 -26.87 -6.69 13.78
N ASN A 440 -26.69 -6.48 12.47
CA ASN A 440 -25.75 -7.25 11.66
C ASN A 440 -24.30 -7.02 12.10
N LEU A 441 -23.93 -5.77 12.38
CA LEU A 441 -22.61 -5.43 12.90
C LEU A 441 -22.35 -6.09 14.27
N GLN A 442 -23.32 -6.02 15.19
CA GLN A 442 -23.18 -6.65 16.51
C GLN A 442 -23.01 -8.17 16.39
N GLN A 443 -23.85 -8.83 15.59
CA GLN A 443 -23.73 -10.26 15.33
C GLN A 443 -22.37 -10.61 14.71
N HIS A 444 -21.89 -9.78 13.78
CA HIS A 444 -20.59 -9.95 13.15
C HIS A 444 -19.45 -9.92 14.16
N LEU A 445 -19.44 -8.90 15.03
CA LEU A 445 -18.40 -8.72 16.04
C LEU A 445 -18.40 -9.87 17.05
N GLN A 446 -19.57 -10.25 17.58
CA GLN A 446 -19.71 -11.37 18.50
C GLN A 446 -19.23 -12.69 17.90
N LYS A 447 -19.60 -12.96 16.64
CA LYS A 447 -19.14 -14.17 15.92
C LYS A 447 -17.62 -14.23 15.78
N ASN A 448 -16.96 -13.08 15.68
CA ASN A 448 -15.51 -12.97 15.61
C ASN A 448 -14.84 -12.78 16.98
N GLY A 449 -15.56 -13.04 18.08
CA GLY A 449 -15.00 -13.00 19.45
C GLY A 449 -14.79 -11.59 20.01
N ILE A 450 -15.47 -10.58 19.45
CA ILE A 450 -15.40 -9.18 19.90
C ILE A 450 -16.67 -8.83 20.67
N ASP A 451 -16.62 -8.99 22.00
CA ASP A 451 -17.78 -8.79 22.87
C ASP A 451 -18.00 -7.32 23.27
N SER A 452 -16.95 -6.49 23.21
CA SER A 452 -17.00 -5.08 23.62
C SER A 452 -16.19 -4.22 22.66
N ALA A 453 -16.81 -3.81 21.55
CA ALA A 453 -16.25 -2.81 20.66
C ALA A 453 -16.71 -1.40 21.04
N THR A 454 -15.79 -0.45 21.06
CA THR A 454 -16.09 0.97 21.23
C THR A 454 -16.13 1.65 19.87
N LEU A 455 -17.29 2.18 19.48
CA LEU A 455 -17.41 2.94 18.25
C LEU A 455 -16.77 4.31 18.44
N THR A 456 -15.85 4.71 17.55
CA THR A 456 -15.40 6.10 17.53
C THR A 456 -16.52 6.99 17.02
N SER A 457 -16.77 8.11 17.70
CA SER A 457 -17.60 9.16 17.12
C SER A 457 -16.93 9.64 15.82
N PRO A 458 -17.72 9.84 14.73
CA PRO A 458 -17.20 10.41 13.49
C PRO A 458 -16.68 11.84 13.67
#